data_AF-A0A067D4J4-F1
#
_entry.id   AF-A0A067D4J4-F1
#
_cell.length_a   1.000
_cell.length_b   1.000
_cell.length_c   1.000
_cell.angle_alpha   90.00
_cell.angle_beta   90.00
_cell.angle_gamma   90.00
#
_symmetry.space_group_name_H-M   'P 1'
#
loop_
_entity.id
_entity.type
_entity.pdbx_description
1 polymer ?
#
loop_
_entity_poly.entity_id
_entity_poly.type
_entity_poly.pdbx_seq_one_letter_code
_entity_poly.pdbx_strand_id
1 'polypeptide(L)'
;MGLLEWLLWTMLAQGSALGTFLLMFIATSVVVQFCAFRFLRFAPRCSLVPDAFVALPTDAQLAHVYEAFAIGGMATWAVTVLIVHVWDLPPRTYLGFAYSCFTGGTYGLGQFFQQYYP
;
A
#
# COMPACT_ATOMS: atom_id res chain seq x y z
N MET A 1 19.48 13.72 2.33
CA MET A 1 18.01 13.64 2.24
C MET A 1 17.65 13.33 0.81
N GLY A 2 16.91 12.25 0.56
CA GLY A 2 16.52 11.87 -0.81
C GLY A 2 15.45 12.81 -1.37
N LEU A 3 15.27 12.86 -2.70
CA LEU A 3 14.25 13.71 -3.35
C LEU A 3 12.83 13.43 -2.81
N LEU A 4 12.48 12.15 -2.70
CA LEU A 4 11.16 11.73 -2.24
C LEU A 4 10.92 12.07 -0.75
N GLU A 5 11.97 11.95 0.06
CA GLU A 5 11.95 12.36 1.47
C GLU A 5 11.79 13.89 1.61
N TRP A 6 12.48 14.68 0.80
CA TRP A 6 12.33 16.14 0.75
C TRP A 6 10.91 16.57 0.35
N LEU A 7 10.36 15.97 -0.71
CA LEU A 7 9.00 16.23 -1.14
C LEU A 7 7.98 15.90 -0.03
N LEU A 8 8.18 14.77 0.66
CA LEU A 8 7.30 14.34 1.74
C LEU A 8 7.26 15.35 2.88
N TRP A 9 8.44 15.79 3.34
CA TRP A 9 8.54 16.80 4.39
C TRP A 9 7.92 18.13 3.96
N THR A 10 8.09 18.50 2.70
CA THR A 10 7.51 19.73 2.13
C THR A 10 5.99 19.67 2.14
N MET A 11 5.39 18.58 1.68
CA MET A 11 3.92 18.40 1.68
C MET A 11 3.35 18.38 3.10
N LEU A 12 4.07 17.73 4.03
CA LEU A 12 3.66 17.69 5.44
C LEU A 12 3.73 19.07 6.09
N ALA A 13 4.80 19.85 5.83
CA ALA A 13 4.95 21.21 6.33
C ALA A 13 3.88 22.16 5.78
N GLN A 14 3.43 21.91 4.55
CA GLN A 14 2.32 22.64 3.92
C GLN A 14 0.93 22.16 4.39
N GLY A 15 0.86 21.12 5.24
CA GLY A 15 -0.40 20.56 5.72
C GLY A 15 -1.22 19.83 4.65
N SER A 16 -0.61 19.45 3.53
CA SER A 16 -1.31 18.80 2.42
C SER A 16 -1.46 17.30 2.65
N ALA A 17 -2.59 16.89 3.23
CA ALA A 17 -2.90 15.47 3.44
C ALA A 17 -2.86 14.67 2.12
N LEU A 18 -3.44 15.22 1.04
CA LEU A 18 -3.44 14.56 -0.26
C LEU A 18 -2.01 14.42 -0.84
N GLY A 19 -1.19 15.46 -0.73
CA GLY A 19 0.20 15.43 -1.18
C GLY A 19 1.04 14.41 -0.41
N THR A 20 0.85 14.34 0.91
CA THR A 20 1.50 13.33 1.76
C THR A 20 1.07 11.92 1.38
N PHE A 21 -0.23 11.68 1.12
CA PHE A 21 -0.73 10.39 0.65
C PHE A 21 -0.08 9.96 -0.66
N LEU A 22 -0.11 10.81 -1.69
CA LEU A 22 0.42 10.47 -3.01
C LEU A 22 1.91 10.13 -2.96
N LEU A 23 2.70 10.92 -2.21
CA LEU A 23 4.13 10.66 -2.06
C LEU A 23 4.42 9.36 -1.31
N MET A 24 3.64 9.05 -0.27
CA MET A 24 3.73 7.77 0.43
C MET A 24 3.33 6.60 -0.49
N PHE A 25 2.26 6.76 -1.26
CA PHE A 25 1.82 5.75 -2.22
C PHE A 25 2.91 5.44 -3.25
N ILE A 26 3.56 6.48 -3.80
CA ILE A 26 4.71 6.32 -4.70
C ILE A 26 5.88 5.64 -3.98
N ALA A 27 6.22 6.06 -2.77
CA ALA A 27 7.32 5.48 -1.98
C ALA A 27 7.14 3.97 -1.77
N THR A 28 5.90 3.55 -1.55
CA THR A 28 5.55 2.16 -1.24
C THR A 28 5.33 1.29 -2.46
N SER A 29 5.28 1.86 -3.67
CA SER A 29 5.04 1.15 -4.93
C SER A 29 5.98 -0.05 -5.14
N VAL A 30 7.24 0.03 -4.72
CA VAL A 30 8.21 -1.07 -4.80
C VAL A 30 7.76 -2.28 -3.96
N VAL A 31 7.22 -2.03 -2.76
CA VAL A 31 6.73 -3.08 -1.88
C VAL A 31 5.44 -3.69 -2.42
N VAL A 32 4.61 -2.89 -3.07
CA VAL A 32 3.40 -3.37 -3.77
C VAL A 32 3.77 -4.30 -4.91
N GLN A 33 4.77 -3.94 -5.73
CA GLN A 33 5.26 -4.80 -6.81
C GLN A 33 5.79 -6.14 -6.26
N PHE A 34 6.54 -6.10 -5.16
CA PHE A 34 7.00 -7.31 -4.47
C PHE A 34 5.83 -8.19 -4.00
N CYS A 35 4.84 -7.57 -3.33
CA CYS A 35 3.66 -8.27 -2.83
C CYS A 35 2.82 -8.86 -3.98
N ALA A 36 2.56 -8.08 -5.03
CA ALA A 36 1.81 -8.50 -6.21
C ALA A 36 2.48 -9.71 -6.89
N PHE A 37 3.79 -9.65 -7.11
CA PHE A 37 4.55 -10.74 -7.69
C PHE A 37 4.43 -12.04 -6.90
N ARG A 38 4.46 -11.98 -5.56
CA ARG A 38 4.28 -13.15 -4.70
C ARG A 38 2.83 -13.63 -4.68
N PHE A 39 1.87 -12.70 -4.63
CA PHE A 39 0.45 -13.01 -4.65
C PHE A 39 0.04 -13.76 -5.91
N LEU A 40 0.47 -13.33 -7.10
CA LEU A 40 0.07 -14.00 -8.35
C LEU A 40 0.52 -15.46 -8.45
N ARG A 41 1.60 -15.83 -7.76
CA ARG A 41 2.06 -17.22 -7.68
C ARG A 41 1.29 -18.04 -6.64
N PHE A 42 0.84 -17.38 -5.60
CA PHE A 42 -0.01 -17.95 -4.56
C PHE A 42 -1.45 -18.14 -5.05
N ALA A 43 -1.97 -17.20 -5.85
CA ALA A 43 -3.37 -17.08 -6.23
C ALA A 43 -4.00 -18.36 -6.82
N PRO A 44 -3.37 -19.11 -7.77
CA PRO A 44 -3.96 -20.32 -8.35
C PRO A 44 -4.18 -21.48 -7.36
N ARG A 45 -3.61 -21.39 -6.16
CA ARG A 45 -3.66 -22.43 -5.13
C ARG A 45 -4.57 -22.06 -3.96
N CYS A 46 -5.07 -20.83 -3.96
CA CYS A 46 -5.93 -20.33 -2.89
C CYS A 46 -7.39 -20.54 -3.28
N SER A 47 -8.12 -21.37 -2.54
CA SER A 47 -9.55 -21.62 -2.77
C SER A 47 -10.44 -20.39 -2.55
N LEU A 48 -9.90 -19.34 -1.93
CA LEU A 48 -10.60 -18.07 -1.72
C LEU A 48 -10.42 -17.10 -2.91
N VAL A 49 -9.47 -17.36 -3.81
CA VAL A 49 -9.31 -16.54 -5.02
C VAL A 49 -10.27 -17.07 -6.08
N PRO A 50 -11.12 -16.20 -6.67
CA PRO A 50 -12.06 -16.63 -7.70
C PRO A 50 -11.35 -17.21 -8.93
N ASP A 51 -11.84 -18.33 -9.45
CA ASP A 51 -11.31 -18.93 -10.68
C ASP A 51 -11.32 -17.96 -11.86
N ALA A 52 -12.32 -17.07 -11.90
CA ALA A 52 -12.43 -16.00 -12.90
C ALA A 52 -11.22 -15.06 -12.88
N PHE A 53 -10.63 -14.79 -11.71
CA PHE A 53 -9.41 -13.97 -11.60
C PHE A 53 -8.18 -14.75 -12.11
N VAL A 54 -8.06 -16.02 -11.73
CA VAL A 54 -6.91 -16.88 -12.12
C VAL A 54 -6.90 -17.11 -13.63
N ALA A 55 -8.06 -17.14 -14.27
CA ALA A 55 -8.21 -17.28 -15.72
C ALA A 55 -7.81 -16.02 -16.51
N LEU A 56 -7.63 -14.87 -15.87
CA LEU A 56 -7.24 -13.64 -16.56
C LEU A 56 -5.78 -13.69 -17.03
N PRO A 57 -5.42 -12.96 -18.10
CA PRO A 57 -4.03 -12.67 -18.43
C PRO A 57 -3.28 -12.01 -17.27
N THR A 58 -1.97 -12.28 -17.14
CA THR A 58 -1.14 -11.79 -16.01
C THR A 58 -1.16 -10.28 -15.86
N ASP A 59 -1.19 -9.53 -16.97
CA ASP A 59 -1.29 -8.07 -16.99
C ASP A 59 -2.62 -7.57 -16.40
N ALA A 60 -3.73 -8.24 -16.73
CA ALA A 60 -5.04 -7.95 -16.13
C ALA A 60 -5.08 -8.33 -14.64
N GLN A 61 -4.46 -9.44 -14.24
CA GLN A 61 -4.32 -9.80 -12.83
C GLN A 61 -3.52 -8.73 -12.05
N LEU A 62 -2.41 -8.27 -12.60
CA LEU A 62 -1.59 -7.20 -12.01
C LEU A 62 -2.38 -5.89 -11.87
N ALA A 63 -3.12 -5.51 -12.91
CA ALA A 63 -3.95 -4.31 -12.88
C ALA A 63 -4.96 -4.36 -11.72
N HIS A 64 -5.68 -5.47 -11.56
CA HIS A 64 -6.61 -5.65 -10.45
C HIS A 64 -5.94 -5.64 -9.08
N VAL A 65 -4.74 -6.24 -8.94
CA VAL A 65 -3.98 -6.17 -7.68
C VAL A 65 -3.61 -4.73 -7.35
N TYR A 66 -3.15 -3.95 -8.32
CA TYR A 66 -2.82 -2.54 -8.11
C TYR A 66 -4.04 -1.67 -7.82
N GLU A 67 -5.17 -1.92 -8.47
CA GLU A 67 -6.45 -1.26 -8.18
C GLU A 67 -6.91 -1.56 -6.75
N ALA A 68 -6.91 -2.84 -6.36
CA ALA A 68 -7.25 -3.26 -5.00
C ALA A 68 -6.32 -2.61 -3.97
N PHE A 69 -5.02 -2.52 -4.28
CA PHE A 69 -4.06 -1.85 -3.43
C PHE A 69 -4.32 -0.35 -3.33
N ALA A 70 -4.63 0.32 -4.44
CA ALA A 70 -4.99 1.74 -4.44
C ALA A 70 -6.22 2.03 -3.59
N ILE A 71 -7.27 1.20 -3.73
CA ILE A 71 -8.51 1.31 -2.95
C ILE A 71 -8.24 1.08 -1.46
N GLY A 72 -7.56 -0.02 -1.11
CA GLY A 72 -7.17 -0.32 0.28
C GLY A 72 -6.28 0.76 0.87
N GLY A 73 -5.44 1.35 0.05
CA GLY A 73 -4.62 2.50 0.38
C GLY A 73 -5.42 3.75 0.72
N MET A 74 -6.37 4.13 -0.13
CA MET A 74 -7.28 5.25 0.13
C MET A 74 -8.08 5.03 1.41
N ALA A 75 -8.57 3.81 1.67
CA ALA A 75 -9.30 3.47 2.88
C ALA A 75 -8.41 3.61 4.13
N THR A 76 -7.19 3.05 4.09
CA THR A 76 -6.20 3.17 5.16
C THR A 76 -5.84 4.63 5.44
N TRP A 77 -5.68 5.42 4.38
CA TRP A 77 -5.39 6.84 4.50
C TRP A 77 -6.55 7.62 5.12
N ALA A 78 -7.79 7.35 4.71
CA ALA A 78 -8.97 7.97 5.30
C ALA A 78 -9.06 7.69 6.80
N VAL A 79 -8.80 6.43 7.22
CA VAL A 79 -8.74 6.05 8.64
C VAL A 79 -7.60 6.78 9.36
N THR A 80 -6.41 6.85 8.75
CA THR A 80 -5.24 7.54 9.32
C THR A 80 -5.53 9.02 9.55
N VAL A 81 -6.14 9.68 8.57
CA VAL A 81 -6.55 11.09 8.66
C VAL A 81 -7.57 11.28 9.78
N LEU A 82 -8.59 10.43 9.83
CA LEU A 82 -9.62 10.47 10.87
C LEU A 82 -9.01 10.28 12.27
N ILE A 83 -8.13 9.30 12.45
CA ILE A 83 -7.43 9.02 13.71
C ILE A 83 -6.63 10.23 14.19
N VAL A 84 -5.82 10.81 13.31
CA VAL A 84 -4.95 11.93 13.68
C VAL A 84 -5.78 13.16 14.03
N HIS A 85 -6.89 13.41 13.33
CA HIS A 85 -7.76 14.54 13.64
C HIS A 85 -8.64 14.31 14.88
N VAL A 86 -9.24 13.13 15.04
CA VAL A 86 -10.12 12.82 16.17
C VAL A 86 -9.38 12.83 17.50
N TRP A 87 -8.12 12.40 17.51
CA TRP A 87 -7.27 12.38 18.71
C TRP A 87 -6.27 13.53 18.79
N ASP A 88 -6.41 14.55 17.93
CA ASP A 88 -5.54 15.74 17.88
C ASP A 88 -4.03 15.40 17.93
N LEU A 89 -3.65 14.35 17.19
CA LEU A 89 -2.28 13.86 17.16
C LEU A 89 -1.40 14.80 16.33
N PRO A 90 -0.08 14.86 16.59
CA PRO A 90 0.84 15.61 15.75
C PRO A 90 0.71 15.18 14.28
N PRO A 91 0.64 16.10 13.29
CA PRO A 91 0.51 15.74 11.87
C PRO A 91 1.61 14.80 11.36
N ARG A 92 2.80 14.83 11.98
CA ARG A 92 3.88 13.87 11.67
C ARG A 92 3.46 12.40 11.86
N THR A 93 2.44 12.15 12.66
CA THR A 93 1.87 10.81 12.90
C THR A 93 1.26 10.20 11.63
N TYR A 94 0.85 11.02 10.65
CA TYR A 94 0.46 10.54 9.32
C TYR A 94 1.52 9.63 8.70
N LEU A 95 2.80 10.01 8.85
CA LEU A 95 3.91 9.27 8.27
C LEU A 95 4.10 7.91 8.94
N GLY A 96 3.97 7.85 10.26
CA GLY A 96 4.09 6.61 11.02
C GLY A 96 3.01 5.60 10.62
N PHE A 97 1.74 6.00 10.67
CA PHE A 97 0.64 5.12 10.31
C PHE A 97 0.67 4.72 8.83
N ALA A 98 0.88 5.69 7.94
CA ALA A 98 0.98 5.39 6.52
C ALA A 98 2.14 4.43 6.23
N TYR A 99 3.34 4.72 6.72
CA TYR A 99 4.48 3.85 6.47
C TYR A 99 4.28 2.43 7.04
N SER A 100 3.74 2.31 8.26
CA SER A 100 3.44 1.01 8.85
C SER A 100 2.42 0.21 8.05
N CYS A 101 1.33 0.83 7.59
CA CYS A 101 0.28 0.14 6.86
C CYS A 101 0.65 -0.14 5.39
N PHE A 102 1.16 0.87 4.67
CA PHE A 102 1.50 0.76 3.25
C PHE A 102 2.80 -0.01 3.01
N THR A 103 3.83 0.19 3.83
CA THR A 103 5.13 -0.49 3.64
C THR A 103 5.16 -1.77 4.46
N GLY A 104 4.92 -1.67 5.77
CA GLY A 104 5.02 -2.81 6.68
C GLY A 104 3.99 -3.90 6.40
N GLY A 105 2.71 -3.52 6.30
CA GLY A 105 1.61 -4.45 6.01
C GLY A 105 1.78 -5.15 4.67
N THR A 106 2.04 -4.39 3.60
CA THR A 106 2.24 -4.93 2.25
C THR A 106 3.46 -5.83 2.15
N TYR A 107 4.56 -5.47 2.80
CA TYR A 107 5.74 -6.33 2.85
C TYR A 107 5.45 -7.62 3.61
N GLY A 108 4.75 -7.53 4.75
CA GLY A 108 4.31 -8.69 5.53
C GLY A 108 3.41 -9.63 4.73
N LEU A 109 2.48 -9.11 3.94
CA LEU A 109 1.66 -9.90 3.02
C LEU A 109 2.51 -10.58 1.94
N GLY A 110 3.46 -9.85 1.34
CA GLY A 110 4.39 -10.43 0.37
C GLY A 110 5.24 -11.56 0.97
N GLN A 111 5.71 -11.40 2.21
CA GLN A 111 6.43 -12.42 2.96
C GLN A 111 5.55 -13.63 3.28
N PHE A 112 4.30 -13.40 3.69
CA PHE A 112 3.31 -14.46 3.88
C PHE A 112 3.16 -15.26 2.59
N PHE A 113 2.84 -14.62 1.46
CA PHE A 113 2.71 -15.32 0.18
C PHE A 113 3.98 -16.10 -0.22
N GLN A 114 5.17 -15.56 0.09
CA GLN A 114 6.44 -16.26 -0.11
C GLN A 114 6.60 -17.50 0.79
N GLN A 115 6.22 -17.44 2.07
CA GLN A 115 6.36 -18.59 2.98
C GLN A 115 5.48 -19.77 2.56
N TYR A 116 4.28 -19.48 2.07
CA TYR A 116 3.38 -20.50 1.54
C TYR A 116 3.72 -20.87 0.09
N TYR A 117 4.68 -20.19 -0.57
CA TYR A 117 5.19 -20.51 -1.89
C TYR A 117 6.59 -19.89 -2.20
N PRO A 118 7.72 -20.59 -1.90
CA PRO A 118 9.08 -20.08 -2.10
C PRO A 118 9.43 -19.76 -3.56
#